data_AF-A0AAV0MEW8-F1
#
_entry.id   AF-A0AAV0MEW8-F1
#
_cell.length_a   1.000
_cell.length_b   1.000
_cell.length_c   1.000
_cell.angle_alpha   90.00
_cell.angle_beta   90.00
_cell.angle_gamma   90.00
#
_symmetry.space_group_name_H-M   'P 1'
#
loop_
_entity.id
_entity.type
_entity.pdbx_description
1 polymer ?
#
loop_
_entity_poly.entity_id
_entity_poly.type
_entity_poly.pdbx_seq_one_letter_code
_entity_poly.pdbx_strand_id
1 'polypeptide(L)'
;MAFPVVDADYLKEIDKARRDLRALIAYKNCAPIMLRLAWHDAGTYDKSTKTGGPNGSIRNDEELAHGANSGLKIALSFCEEVKAKRPKITYADLFQLAGVVAVEVTGGPTIDFVPGRKDSKVSPKEGRLPDAKQGSPHLKDVFYRMGLSDKEIVALSGGHTLGRAHPERSGFDGPWTKEPLKFDNSYFVELLKGETEGLLKLPTDNALLDDPAFRPFVELYAKTYRTLSLSPSTFSFEFQRFQSSPHLKDVFYRMGLSDKEIVALSGGHTLDLTWTFPVIIILFTADYFRELLKGETEGLLKLPTDNALLDDPAFRPFVELYAKDEDAFFKDYAAAHKRLSELGFTPASSASKATAKDGTVLAQSAVGVIVAAAVVILSYLYEVRKRG
;
A
#
# COMPACT_ATOMS: atom_id res chain seq x y z
N MET A 1 -16.01 -27.58 3.24
CA MET A 1 -14.68 -27.80 3.85
C MET A 1 -14.77 -27.60 5.36
N ALA A 2 -13.79 -28.02 6.15
CA ALA A 2 -13.70 -27.63 7.57
C ALA A 2 -13.20 -26.18 7.71
N PHE A 3 -13.42 -25.53 8.85
CA PHE A 3 -12.74 -24.27 9.14
C PHE A 3 -11.24 -24.51 9.28
N PRO A 4 -10.38 -23.61 8.78
CA PRO A 4 -8.94 -23.75 9.00
C PRO A 4 -8.61 -23.54 10.48
N VAL A 5 -7.61 -24.27 10.98
CA VAL A 5 -7.01 -23.97 12.29
C VAL A 5 -6.03 -22.81 12.09
N VAL A 6 -6.33 -21.65 12.67
CA VAL A 6 -5.48 -20.46 12.58
C VAL A 6 -4.41 -20.52 13.67
N ASP A 7 -3.41 -21.36 13.44
CA ASP A 7 -2.21 -21.48 14.28
C ASP A 7 -1.09 -20.54 13.80
N ALA A 8 0.01 -20.47 14.57
CA ALA A 8 1.17 -19.65 14.23
C ALA A 8 1.75 -19.97 12.85
N ASP A 9 1.65 -21.21 12.38
CA ASP A 9 2.14 -21.61 11.07
C ASP A 9 1.19 -21.17 9.94
N TYR A 10 -0.12 -21.17 10.17
CA TYR A 10 -1.10 -20.60 9.24
C TYR A 10 -0.86 -19.10 9.05
N LEU A 11 -0.62 -18.38 10.15
CA LEU A 11 -0.28 -16.95 10.10
C LEU A 11 1.02 -16.70 9.31
N LYS A 12 2.07 -17.50 9.52
CA LYS A 12 3.29 -17.43 8.70
C LYS A 12 3.02 -17.68 7.21
N GLU A 13 2.13 -18.60 6.87
CA GLU A 13 1.75 -18.84 5.47
C GLU A 13 0.95 -17.68 4.87
N ILE A 14 0.10 -17.01 5.65
CA ILE A 14 -0.56 -15.76 5.25
C ILE A 14 0.46 -14.67 4.97
N ASP A 15 1.47 -14.48 5.83
CA ASP A 15 2.52 -13.47 5.60
C ASP A 15 3.35 -13.76 4.36
N LYS A 16 3.65 -15.04 4.11
CA LYS A 16 4.34 -15.45 2.87
C LYS A 16 3.46 -15.21 1.64
N ALA A 17 2.17 -15.54 1.72
CA ALA A 17 1.22 -15.28 0.65
C ALA A 17 1.08 -13.79 0.35
N ARG A 18 1.03 -12.94 1.39
CA ARG A 18 1.01 -11.47 1.25
C ARG A 18 2.23 -10.98 0.45
N ARG A 19 3.43 -11.48 0.76
CA ARG A 19 4.66 -11.16 0.01
C ARG A 19 4.61 -11.64 -1.45
N ASP A 20 4.17 -12.88 -1.67
CA ASP A 20 4.04 -13.44 -3.02
C ASP A 20 3.03 -12.65 -3.88
N LEU A 21 1.88 -12.29 -3.28
CA LEU A 21 0.87 -11.44 -3.92
C LEU A 21 1.42 -10.07 -4.22
N ARG A 22 2.17 -9.45 -3.31
CA ARG A 22 2.77 -8.11 -3.51
C ARG A 22 3.68 -8.12 -4.74
N ALA A 23 4.57 -9.11 -4.82
CA ALA A 23 5.47 -9.28 -5.95
C ALA A 23 4.71 -9.56 -7.26
N LEU A 24 3.73 -10.48 -7.23
CA LEU A 24 2.94 -10.84 -8.41
C LEU A 24 2.12 -9.65 -8.94
N ILE A 25 1.44 -8.93 -8.04
CA ILE A 25 0.56 -7.81 -8.38
C ILE A 25 1.35 -6.67 -9.00
N ALA A 26 2.50 -6.32 -8.41
CA ALA A 26 3.40 -5.30 -8.94
C ALA A 26 3.98 -5.72 -10.30
N TYR A 27 4.44 -6.98 -10.43
CA TYR A 27 5.05 -7.46 -11.67
C TYR A 27 4.05 -7.54 -12.83
N LYS A 28 2.82 -8.00 -12.58
CA LYS A 28 1.79 -8.17 -13.62
C LYS A 28 0.90 -6.94 -13.81
N ASN A 29 1.07 -5.89 -13.01
CA ASN A 29 0.19 -4.71 -12.98
C ASN A 29 -1.30 -5.09 -12.87
N CYS A 30 -1.61 -6.08 -12.02
CA CYS A 30 -2.93 -6.68 -11.94
C CYS A 30 -3.71 -6.30 -10.68
N ALA A 31 -3.34 -5.22 -9.98
CA ALA A 31 -4.04 -4.77 -8.77
C ALA A 31 -5.55 -4.56 -8.99
N PRO A 32 -6.03 -3.92 -10.07
CA PRO A 32 -7.45 -3.68 -10.24
C PRO A 32 -8.29 -4.97 -10.33
N ILE A 33 -7.79 -5.99 -11.04
CA ILE A 33 -8.55 -7.24 -11.20
C ILE A 33 -8.50 -8.10 -9.92
N MET A 34 -7.45 -7.99 -9.11
CA MET A 34 -7.38 -8.62 -7.79
C MET A 34 -8.35 -7.98 -6.79
N LEU A 35 -8.42 -6.64 -6.78
CA LEU A 35 -9.41 -5.91 -5.98
C LEU A 35 -10.84 -6.28 -6.42
N ARG A 36 -11.09 -6.35 -7.73
CA ARG A 36 -12.39 -6.79 -8.27
C ARG A 36 -12.73 -8.22 -7.85
N LEU A 37 -11.78 -9.16 -7.91
CA LEU A 37 -12.02 -10.54 -7.46
C LEU A 37 -12.47 -10.58 -5.99
N ALA A 38 -11.74 -9.89 -5.11
CA ALA A 38 -12.06 -9.82 -3.69
C ALA A 38 -13.45 -9.22 -3.43
N TRP A 39 -13.78 -8.13 -4.13
CA TRP A 39 -15.09 -7.49 -4.07
C TRP A 39 -16.20 -8.42 -4.55
N HIS A 40 -16.03 -9.09 -5.69
CA HIS A 40 -17.08 -9.96 -6.25
C HIS A 40 -17.34 -11.20 -5.39
N ASP A 41 -16.30 -11.81 -4.80
CA ASP A 41 -16.44 -12.91 -3.85
C ASP A 41 -17.23 -12.44 -2.60
N ALA A 42 -16.92 -11.26 -2.06
CA ALA A 42 -17.59 -10.71 -0.89
C ALA A 42 -19.01 -10.17 -1.16
N GLY A 43 -19.24 -9.64 -2.36
CA GLY A 43 -20.43 -8.87 -2.74
C GLY A 43 -21.73 -9.69 -2.80
N THR A 44 -21.63 -11.02 -2.76
CA THR A 44 -22.79 -11.93 -2.77
C THR A 44 -23.41 -12.15 -1.39
N TYR A 45 -22.84 -11.54 -0.34
CA TYR A 45 -23.30 -11.69 1.04
C TYR A 45 -24.73 -11.21 1.24
N ASP A 46 -25.46 -11.95 2.06
CA ASP A 46 -26.80 -11.61 2.55
C ASP A 46 -26.82 -11.74 4.07
N LYS A 47 -27.05 -10.62 4.75
CA LYS A 47 -27.05 -10.54 6.21
C LYS A 47 -28.22 -11.30 6.86
N SER A 48 -29.33 -11.49 6.15
CA SER A 48 -30.54 -12.13 6.66
C SER A 48 -30.40 -13.65 6.56
N THR A 49 -29.98 -14.14 5.40
CA THR A 49 -29.84 -15.60 5.16
C THR A 49 -28.47 -16.15 5.57
N LYS A 50 -27.49 -15.28 5.82
CA LYS A 50 -26.08 -15.65 6.11
C LYS A 50 -25.45 -16.51 5.00
N THR A 51 -25.82 -16.25 3.75
CA THR A 51 -25.33 -16.98 2.57
C THR A 51 -24.49 -16.06 1.68
N GLY A 52 -23.67 -16.66 0.81
CA GLY A 52 -22.70 -15.93 -0.02
C GLY A 52 -21.57 -15.32 0.80
N GLY A 53 -20.91 -14.30 0.25
CA GLY A 53 -19.85 -13.54 0.91
C GLY A 53 -18.46 -14.15 0.73
N PRO A 54 -17.45 -13.60 1.44
CA PRO A 54 -16.02 -13.82 1.16
C PRO A 54 -15.57 -15.23 1.60
N ASN A 55 -15.98 -16.24 0.85
CA ASN A 55 -15.82 -17.65 1.21
C ASN A 55 -15.16 -18.45 0.07
N GLY A 56 -14.66 -17.75 -0.96
CA GLY A 56 -14.00 -18.31 -2.11
C GLY A 56 -14.92 -19.03 -3.09
N SER A 57 -16.24 -19.03 -2.91
CA SER A 57 -17.18 -19.75 -3.79
C SER A 57 -17.14 -19.27 -5.23
N ILE A 58 -16.64 -18.06 -5.49
CA ILE A 58 -16.49 -17.51 -6.85
C ILE A 58 -15.63 -18.38 -7.77
N ARG A 59 -14.82 -19.30 -7.23
CA ARG A 59 -14.05 -20.28 -8.01
C ARG A 59 -14.88 -21.48 -8.50
N ASN A 60 -16.08 -21.68 -7.96
CA ASN A 60 -16.96 -22.75 -8.39
C ASN A 60 -17.52 -22.42 -9.78
N ASP A 61 -17.60 -23.43 -10.66
CA ASP A 61 -17.97 -23.22 -12.07
C ASP A 61 -19.32 -22.50 -12.25
N GLU A 62 -20.30 -22.79 -11.39
CA GLU A 62 -21.62 -22.15 -11.39
C GLU A 62 -21.53 -20.64 -11.11
N GLU A 63 -20.91 -20.23 -9.99
CA GLU A 63 -20.79 -18.81 -9.64
C GLU A 63 -19.86 -18.05 -10.61
N LEU A 64 -18.79 -18.71 -11.07
CA LEU A 64 -17.85 -18.14 -12.02
C LEU A 64 -18.49 -17.87 -13.39
N ALA A 65 -19.53 -18.64 -13.76
CA ALA A 65 -20.28 -18.48 -14.99
C ALA A 65 -21.30 -17.33 -14.96
N HIS A 66 -21.59 -16.74 -13.79
CA HIS A 66 -22.47 -15.58 -13.69
C HIS A 66 -21.94 -14.41 -14.54
N GLY A 67 -22.84 -13.69 -15.22
CA GLY A 67 -22.48 -12.63 -16.16
C GLY A 67 -21.63 -11.53 -15.51
N ALA A 68 -21.95 -11.16 -14.26
CA ALA A 68 -21.21 -10.17 -13.50
C ALA A 68 -19.75 -10.56 -13.21
N ASN A 69 -19.41 -11.86 -13.24
CA ASN A 69 -18.08 -12.40 -12.95
C ASN A 69 -17.21 -12.57 -14.20
N SER A 70 -17.69 -12.12 -15.37
CA SER A 70 -16.95 -12.16 -16.64
C SER A 70 -15.53 -11.62 -16.50
N GLY A 71 -14.55 -12.37 -17.01
CA GLY A 71 -13.13 -12.05 -16.95
C GLY A 71 -12.40 -12.42 -15.65
N LEU A 72 -13.08 -12.79 -14.56
CA LEU A 72 -12.42 -13.10 -13.28
C LEU A 72 -11.58 -14.39 -13.29
N LYS A 73 -11.72 -15.23 -14.32
CA LYS A 73 -10.82 -16.36 -14.58
C LYS A 73 -9.34 -15.96 -14.61
N ILE A 74 -9.03 -14.73 -15.06
CA ILE A 74 -7.66 -14.19 -15.08
C ILE A 74 -7.14 -13.95 -13.65
N ALA A 75 -7.95 -13.37 -12.77
CA ALA A 75 -7.54 -13.15 -11.38
C ALA A 75 -7.42 -14.47 -10.61
N LEU A 76 -8.31 -15.43 -10.90
CA LEU A 76 -8.23 -16.78 -10.34
C LEU A 76 -6.94 -17.48 -10.75
N SER A 77 -6.53 -17.43 -12.03
CA SER A 77 -5.27 -18.07 -12.46
C SER A 77 -4.04 -17.48 -11.78
N PHE A 78 -4.01 -16.17 -11.55
CA PHE A 78 -2.95 -15.54 -10.76
C PHE A 78 -2.97 -15.97 -9.30
N CYS A 79 -4.15 -16.11 -8.69
CA CYS A 79 -4.28 -16.65 -7.35
C CYS A 79 -3.81 -18.11 -7.28
N GLU A 80 -4.06 -18.92 -8.31
CA GLU A 80 -3.55 -20.31 -8.37
C GLU A 80 -2.01 -20.37 -8.33
N GLU A 81 -1.31 -19.43 -8.97
CA GLU A 81 0.17 -19.34 -8.90
C GLU A 81 0.66 -19.18 -7.44
N VAL A 82 -0.04 -18.38 -6.63
CA VAL A 82 0.27 -18.18 -5.21
C VAL A 82 -0.18 -19.39 -4.39
N LYS A 83 -1.37 -19.91 -4.67
CA LYS A 83 -1.95 -21.08 -3.99
C LYS A 83 -1.07 -22.31 -4.12
N ALA A 84 -0.48 -22.55 -5.29
CA ALA A 84 0.46 -23.64 -5.51
C ALA A 84 1.68 -23.58 -4.57
N LYS A 85 2.15 -22.37 -4.25
CA LYS A 85 3.25 -22.14 -3.29
C LYS A 85 2.77 -22.19 -1.83
N ARG A 86 1.48 -21.95 -1.59
CA ARG A 86 0.85 -21.79 -0.27
C ARG A 86 -0.36 -22.72 -0.13
N PRO A 87 -0.18 -24.05 -0.15
CA PRO A 87 -1.32 -24.97 -0.13
C PRO A 87 -2.14 -24.90 1.17
N LYS A 88 -1.53 -24.47 2.29
CA LYS A 88 -2.17 -24.42 3.63
C LYS A 88 -3.28 -23.36 3.76
N ILE A 89 -3.14 -22.20 3.10
CA ILE A 89 -4.14 -21.12 3.21
C ILE A 89 -5.39 -21.44 2.42
N THR A 90 -6.58 -21.04 2.87
CA THR A 90 -7.82 -21.25 2.10
C THR A 90 -7.88 -20.33 0.87
N TYR A 91 -8.66 -20.71 -0.14
CA TYR A 91 -8.95 -19.82 -1.27
C TYR A 91 -9.69 -18.56 -0.80
N ALA A 92 -10.61 -18.73 0.15
CA ALA A 92 -11.34 -17.63 0.76
C ALA A 92 -10.42 -16.57 1.39
N ASP A 93 -9.40 -16.98 2.15
CA ASP A 93 -8.42 -16.02 2.68
C ASP A 93 -7.52 -15.45 1.58
N LEU A 94 -7.09 -16.27 0.63
CA LEU A 94 -6.22 -15.85 -0.47
C LEU A 94 -6.85 -14.74 -1.33
N PHE A 95 -8.12 -14.89 -1.73
CA PHE A 95 -8.79 -13.90 -2.58
C PHE A 95 -8.98 -12.57 -1.86
N GLN A 96 -9.36 -12.59 -0.58
CA GLN A 96 -9.52 -11.37 0.21
C GLN A 96 -8.18 -10.70 0.51
N LEU A 97 -7.13 -11.50 0.78
CA LEU A 97 -5.77 -10.98 0.93
C LEU A 97 -5.26 -10.33 -0.36
N ALA A 98 -5.58 -10.90 -1.53
CA ALA A 98 -5.21 -10.32 -2.82
C ALA A 98 -5.83 -8.93 -3.04
N GLY A 99 -7.08 -8.73 -2.62
CA GLY A 99 -7.73 -7.41 -2.65
C GLY A 99 -7.06 -6.39 -1.73
N VAL A 100 -6.74 -6.80 -0.49
CA VAL A 100 -5.99 -5.95 0.47
C VAL A 100 -4.63 -5.54 -0.09
N VAL A 101 -3.86 -6.50 -0.59
CA VAL A 101 -2.52 -6.24 -1.15
C VAL A 101 -2.61 -5.38 -2.40
N ALA A 102 -3.65 -5.54 -3.23
CA ALA A 102 -3.87 -4.69 -4.39
C ALA A 102 -3.98 -3.22 -4.00
N VAL A 103 -4.79 -2.89 -2.99
CA VAL A 103 -4.93 -1.53 -2.47
C VAL A 103 -3.59 -1.00 -1.97
N GLU A 104 -2.88 -1.75 -1.13
CA GLU A 104 -1.59 -1.35 -0.55
C GLU A 104 -0.49 -1.12 -1.60
N VAL A 105 -0.40 -1.97 -2.63
CA VAL A 105 0.61 -1.84 -3.70
C VAL A 105 0.37 -0.60 -4.55
N THR A 106 -0.89 -0.20 -4.71
CA THR A 106 -1.27 0.99 -5.50
C THR A 106 -1.25 2.30 -4.70
N GLY A 107 -0.69 2.30 -3.48
CA GLY A 107 -0.55 3.50 -2.65
C GLY A 107 -1.73 3.78 -1.71
N GLY A 108 -2.68 2.84 -1.61
CA GLY A 108 -3.79 2.93 -0.67
C GLY A 108 -3.38 2.63 0.78
N PRO A 109 -4.32 2.77 1.74
CA PRO A 109 -4.04 2.55 3.16
C PRO A 109 -3.67 1.10 3.45
N THR A 110 -2.93 0.88 4.55
CA THR A 110 -2.75 -0.46 5.12
C THR A 110 -4.07 -0.94 5.70
N ILE A 111 -4.44 -2.19 5.40
CA ILE A 111 -5.70 -2.79 5.87
C ILE A 111 -5.36 -3.99 6.74
N ASP A 112 -5.85 -3.94 7.99
CA ASP A 112 -5.75 -5.06 8.92
C ASP A 112 -6.48 -6.28 8.36
N PHE A 113 -5.74 -7.39 8.21
CA PHE A 113 -6.28 -8.62 7.63
C PHE A 113 -6.40 -9.70 8.70
N VAL A 114 -7.62 -10.17 8.93
CA VAL A 114 -7.90 -11.29 9.83
C VAL A 114 -8.14 -12.56 8.99
N PRO A 115 -7.28 -13.59 9.10
CA PRO A 115 -7.48 -14.87 8.41
C PRO A 115 -8.45 -15.81 9.15
N GLY A 116 -8.82 -16.91 8.49
CA GLY A 116 -9.65 -17.97 9.06
C GLY A 116 -10.88 -18.30 8.23
N ARG A 117 -11.02 -17.71 7.03
CA ARG A 117 -12.19 -17.95 6.18
C ARG A 117 -12.17 -19.38 5.67
N LYS A 118 -13.33 -20.02 5.69
CA LYS A 118 -13.54 -21.38 5.20
C LYS A 118 -13.95 -21.37 3.74
N ASP A 119 -13.32 -22.24 2.96
CA ASP A 119 -13.73 -22.48 1.58
C ASP A 119 -15.14 -23.07 1.49
N SER A 120 -16.00 -22.39 0.74
CA SER A 120 -17.31 -22.87 0.35
C SER A 120 -17.24 -23.70 -0.94
N LYS A 121 -18.18 -24.65 -1.06
CA LYS A 121 -18.52 -25.36 -2.31
C LYS A 121 -19.92 -24.99 -2.80
N VAL A 122 -20.61 -24.11 -2.07
CA VAL A 122 -21.98 -23.67 -2.37
C VAL A 122 -21.87 -22.32 -3.04
N SER A 123 -22.38 -22.25 -4.27
CA SER A 123 -22.50 -21.02 -5.04
C SER A 123 -23.77 -20.27 -4.60
N PRO A 124 -23.71 -18.94 -4.40
CA PRO A 124 -24.89 -18.11 -4.27
C PRO A 124 -25.65 -18.06 -5.60
N LYS A 125 -26.94 -17.73 -5.57
CA LYS A 125 -27.70 -17.46 -6.80
C LYS A 125 -27.18 -16.20 -7.49
N GLU A 126 -27.24 -16.19 -8.82
CA GLU A 126 -26.96 -15.00 -9.63
C GLU A 126 -27.86 -13.81 -9.27
N GLY A 127 -27.40 -12.60 -9.58
CA GLY A 127 -28.17 -11.36 -9.38
C GLY A 127 -27.95 -10.68 -8.04
N ARG A 128 -26.98 -11.15 -7.23
CA ARG A 128 -26.65 -10.51 -5.95
C ARG A 128 -25.67 -9.34 -6.05
N LEU A 129 -25.02 -9.14 -7.19
CA LEU A 129 -24.06 -8.05 -7.43
C LEU A 129 -24.76 -6.84 -8.07
N PRO A 130 -24.23 -5.61 -7.89
CA PRO A 130 -24.82 -4.41 -8.47
C PRO A 130 -24.78 -4.45 -10.00
N ASP A 131 -25.82 -3.91 -10.64
CA ASP A 131 -25.90 -3.76 -12.10
C ASP A 131 -25.53 -2.32 -12.43
N ALA A 132 -24.48 -2.15 -13.22
CA ALA A 132 -23.91 -0.87 -13.61
C ALA A 132 -24.92 0.08 -14.28
N LYS A 133 -26.01 -0.45 -14.87
CA LYS A 133 -27.03 0.31 -15.61
C LYS A 133 -28.15 0.88 -14.73
N GLN A 134 -28.20 0.50 -13.46
CA GLN A 134 -29.27 0.89 -12.54
C GLN A 134 -28.92 2.15 -11.72
N GLY A 135 -29.94 2.71 -11.06
CA GLY A 135 -29.80 3.91 -10.21
C GLY A 135 -29.63 3.63 -8.71
N SER A 136 -29.74 4.68 -7.89
CA SER A 136 -29.49 4.61 -6.45
C SER A 136 -30.41 3.66 -5.65
N PRO A 137 -31.71 3.45 -6.02
CA PRO A 137 -32.53 2.47 -5.32
C PRO A 137 -31.98 1.04 -5.42
N HIS A 138 -31.41 0.69 -6.58
CA HIS A 138 -30.77 -0.61 -6.79
C HIS A 138 -29.49 -0.76 -5.95
N LEU A 139 -28.65 0.28 -5.92
CA LEU A 139 -27.46 0.30 -5.07
C LEU A 139 -27.84 0.12 -3.59
N LYS A 140 -28.85 0.84 -3.11
CA LYS A 140 -29.32 0.70 -1.73
C LYS A 140 -29.84 -0.71 -1.45
N ASP A 141 -30.66 -1.29 -2.33
CA ASP A 141 -31.17 -2.66 -2.14
C ASP A 141 -30.04 -3.69 -2.01
N VAL A 142 -29.07 -3.66 -2.95
CA VAL A 142 -27.93 -4.59 -2.97
C VAL A 142 -27.07 -4.45 -1.72
N PHE A 143 -26.67 -3.23 -1.35
CA PHE A 143 -25.72 -3.02 -0.27
C PHE A 143 -26.38 -3.04 1.12
N TYR A 144 -27.65 -2.64 1.26
CA TYR A 144 -28.40 -2.77 2.52
C TYR A 144 -28.67 -4.24 2.87
N ARG A 145 -28.84 -5.11 1.87
CA ARG A 145 -28.87 -6.57 2.07
C ARG A 145 -27.56 -7.07 2.69
N MET A 146 -26.42 -6.48 2.34
CA MET A 146 -25.12 -6.81 2.93
C MET A 146 -24.95 -6.23 4.34
N GLY A 147 -25.73 -5.19 4.68
CA GLY A 147 -25.68 -4.51 5.98
C GLY A 147 -24.83 -3.25 5.98
N LEU A 148 -24.51 -2.70 4.81
CA LEU A 148 -23.67 -1.51 4.64
C LEU A 148 -24.52 -0.24 4.64
N SER A 149 -23.99 0.82 5.24
CA SER A 149 -24.59 2.16 5.31
C SER A 149 -24.33 2.99 4.05
N ASP A 150 -25.05 4.09 3.88
CA ASP A 150 -24.85 5.03 2.77
C ASP A 150 -23.39 5.48 2.64
N LYS A 151 -22.73 5.79 3.76
CA LYS A 151 -21.32 6.20 3.80
C LYS A 151 -20.39 5.10 3.27
N GLU A 152 -20.66 3.84 3.65
CA GLU A 152 -19.87 2.68 3.23
C GLU A 152 -20.08 2.34 1.76
N ILE A 153 -21.31 2.50 1.24
CA ILE A 153 -21.60 2.37 -0.20
C ILE A 153 -20.73 3.34 -1.00
N VAL A 154 -20.79 4.64 -0.66
CA VAL A 154 -20.02 5.67 -1.37
C VAL A 154 -18.52 5.44 -1.23
N ALA A 155 -18.04 5.05 -0.04
CA ALA A 155 -16.61 4.78 0.17
C ALA A 155 -16.11 3.59 -0.68
N LEU A 156 -16.89 2.50 -0.75
CA LEU A 156 -16.55 1.32 -1.54
C LEU A 156 -16.58 1.59 -3.04
N SER A 157 -17.49 2.45 -3.52
CA SER A 157 -17.48 2.93 -4.91
C SER A 157 -16.16 3.62 -5.29
N GLY A 158 -15.43 4.17 -4.32
CA GLY A 158 -14.08 4.70 -4.50
C GLY A 158 -13.07 3.67 -5.05
N GLY A 159 -13.34 2.37 -4.93
CA GLY A 159 -12.55 1.32 -5.57
C GLY A 159 -12.46 1.45 -7.09
N HIS A 160 -13.43 2.12 -7.74
CA HIS A 160 -13.38 2.45 -9.17
C HIS A 160 -12.23 3.41 -9.53
N THR A 161 -11.54 4.00 -8.55
CA THR A 161 -10.28 4.73 -8.79
C THR A 161 -9.23 3.85 -9.49
N LEU A 162 -9.30 2.53 -9.30
CA LEU A 162 -8.44 1.55 -9.93
C LEU A 162 -9.10 0.89 -11.16
N GLY A 163 -8.31 0.76 -12.21
CA GLY A 163 -8.62 -0.03 -13.39
C GLY A 163 -9.54 0.65 -14.39
N ARG A 164 -10.26 -0.19 -15.13
CA ARG A 164 -11.13 0.22 -16.23
C ARG A 164 -12.22 -0.81 -16.49
N ALA A 165 -13.28 -0.38 -17.17
CA ALA A 165 -14.22 -1.29 -17.81
C ALA A 165 -13.66 -1.82 -19.15
N HIS A 166 -14.22 -2.95 -19.57
CA HIS A 166 -13.85 -3.63 -20.79
C HIS A 166 -15.14 -4.11 -21.52
N PRO A 167 -15.33 -3.77 -22.81
CA PRO A 167 -16.55 -4.09 -23.56
C PRO A 167 -16.93 -5.56 -23.50
N GLU A 168 -15.95 -6.46 -23.62
CA GLU A 168 -16.17 -7.91 -23.65
C GLU A 168 -16.60 -8.50 -22.30
N ARG A 169 -16.52 -7.71 -21.21
CA ARG A 169 -16.84 -8.16 -19.85
C ARG A 169 -18.11 -7.54 -19.30
N SER A 170 -18.32 -6.24 -19.56
CA SER A 170 -19.43 -5.47 -18.99
C SER A 170 -20.24 -4.67 -20.01
N GLY A 171 -19.79 -4.60 -21.27
CA GLY A 171 -20.37 -3.74 -22.29
C GLY A 171 -20.00 -2.25 -22.16
N PHE A 172 -19.13 -1.89 -21.21
CA PHE A 172 -18.61 -0.54 -21.03
C PHE A 172 -17.11 -0.50 -21.32
N ASP A 173 -16.60 0.66 -21.76
CA ASP A 173 -15.18 0.85 -22.05
C ASP A 173 -14.62 2.08 -21.33
N GLY A 174 -13.38 1.97 -20.86
CA GLY A 174 -12.59 3.10 -20.39
C GLY A 174 -12.30 3.07 -18.88
N PRO A 175 -11.24 3.77 -18.46
CA PRO A 175 -10.90 3.95 -17.05
C PRO A 175 -11.78 5.04 -16.41
N TRP A 176 -11.96 4.98 -15.09
CA TRP A 176 -12.63 6.07 -14.35
C TRP A 176 -11.70 7.24 -14.02
N THR A 177 -10.38 6.99 -13.99
CA THR A 177 -9.36 7.97 -13.61
C THR A 177 -8.22 7.99 -14.61
N LYS A 178 -7.42 9.07 -14.58
CA LYS A 178 -6.25 9.23 -15.46
C LYS A 178 -5.10 8.29 -15.09
N GLU A 179 -5.01 7.90 -13.82
CA GLU A 179 -3.98 7.03 -13.26
C GLU A 179 -4.62 5.74 -12.69
N PRO A 180 -5.04 4.78 -13.55
CA PRO A 180 -5.86 3.64 -13.12
C PRO A 180 -5.10 2.58 -12.29
N LEU A 181 -3.84 2.83 -11.93
CA LEU A 181 -3.02 1.99 -11.04
C LEU A 181 -2.64 2.70 -9.74
N LYS A 182 -3.30 3.83 -9.43
CA LYS A 182 -3.06 4.62 -8.23
C LYS A 182 -4.33 4.67 -7.39
N PHE A 183 -4.24 4.22 -6.15
CA PHE A 183 -5.37 4.25 -5.22
C PHE A 183 -5.40 5.59 -4.50
N ASP A 184 -6.25 6.48 -4.99
CA ASP A 184 -6.49 7.78 -4.39
C ASP A 184 -7.95 8.23 -4.62
N ASN A 185 -8.27 9.46 -4.21
CA ASN A 185 -9.61 10.02 -4.31
C ASN A 185 -9.94 10.62 -5.70
N SER A 186 -9.13 10.37 -6.74
CA SER A 186 -9.34 10.93 -8.08
C SER A 186 -10.70 10.56 -8.65
N TYR A 187 -11.20 9.35 -8.38
CA TYR A 187 -12.55 8.94 -8.78
C TYR A 187 -13.63 9.94 -8.34
N PHE A 188 -13.65 10.35 -7.07
CA PHE A 188 -14.65 11.31 -6.57
C PHE A 188 -14.45 12.72 -7.15
N VAL A 189 -13.19 13.11 -7.39
CA VAL A 189 -12.86 14.39 -8.03
C VAL A 189 -13.37 14.45 -9.46
N GLU A 190 -13.11 13.40 -10.25
CA GLU A 190 -13.59 13.30 -11.63
C GLU A 190 -15.12 13.14 -11.67
N LEU A 191 -15.72 12.43 -10.72
CA LEU A 191 -17.17 12.28 -10.62
C LEU A 191 -17.88 13.65 -10.52
N LEU A 192 -17.39 14.55 -9.67
CA LEU A 192 -17.96 15.90 -9.50
C LEU A 192 -17.75 16.85 -10.69
N LYS A 193 -16.79 16.58 -11.58
CA LYS A 193 -16.51 17.43 -12.75
C LYS A 193 -17.52 17.28 -13.90
N GLY A 194 -18.40 16.28 -13.85
CA GLY A 194 -19.22 15.91 -15.00
C GLY A 194 -18.42 15.17 -16.08
N GLU A 195 -18.92 15.09 -17.31
CA GLU A 195 -18.26 14.33 -18.38
C GLU A 195 -16.83 14.81 -18.65
N THR A 196 -15.89 13.89 -18.71
CA THR A 196 -14.47 14.16 -19.00
C THR A 196 -14.01 13.25 -20.13
N GLU A 197 -13.44 13.83 -21.18
CA GLU A 197 -13.01 13.07 -22.36
C GLU A 197 -12.05 11.93 -21.99
N GLY A 198 -12.35 10.73 -22.47
CA GLY A 198 -11.55 9.52 -22.24
C GLY A 198 -11.75 8.85 -20.88
N LEU A 199 -12.59 9.40 -19.99
CA LEU A 199 -12.94 8.78 -18.71
C LEU A 199 -14.38 8.26 -18.71
N LEU A 200 -14.56 7.10 -18.09
CA LEU A 200 -15.84 6.43 -17.97
C LEU A 200 -16.62 6.94 -16.75
N LYS A 201 -17.95 7.06 -16.91
CA LYS A 201 -18.92 7.13 -15.83
C LYS A 201 -20.08 6.18 -16.11
N LEU A 202 -20.34 5.27 -15.18
CA LEU A 202 -21.47 4.38 -15.26
C LEU A 202 -22.75 5.10 -14.75
N PRO A 203 -23.94 4.65 -15.17
CA PRO A 203 -25.20 5.10 -14.56
C PRO A 203 -25.20 4.97 -13.04
N THR A 204 -24.62 3.89 -12.50
CA THR A 204 -24.42 3.70 -11.06
C THR A 204 -23.44 4.67 -10.41
N ASP A 205 -22.42 5.17 -11.13
CA ASP A 205 -21.52 6.20 -10.62
C ASP A 205 -22.27 7.54 -10.51
N ASN A 206 -23.05 7.90 -11.54
CA ASN A 206 -23.89 9.10 -11.54
C ASN A 206 -24.96 9.06 -10.45
N ALA A 207 -25.50 7.88 -10.16
CA ALA A 207 -26.45 7.68 -9.06
C ALA A 207 -25.92 8.12 -7.68
N LEU A 208 -24.59 8.16 -7.48
CA LEU A 208 -23.98 8.67 -6.24
C LEU A 208 -24.13 10.19 -6.10
N LEU A 209 -24.28 10.92 -7.21
CA LEU A 209 -24.49 12.37 -7.24
C LEU A 209 -25.96 12.76 -7.17
N ASP A 210 -26.83 11.92 -7.73
CA ASP A 210 -28.27 12.14 -7.82
C ASP A 210 -28.98 11.86 -6.49
N ASP A 211 -28.45 10.93 -5.69
CA ASP A 211 -29.03 10.58 -4.39
C ASP A 211 -28.59 11.59 -3.30
N PRO A 212 -29.54 12.28 -2.64
CA PRO A 212 -29.21 13.30 -1.63
C PRO A 212 -28.53 12.72 -0.39
N ALA A 213 -28.67 11.40 -0.11
CA ALA A 213 -27.96 10.75 1.00
C ALA A 213 -26.51 10.40 0.65
N PHE A 214 -26.21 10.14 -0.62
CA PHE A 214 -24.86 9.78 -1.09
C PHE A 214 -23.99 11.01 -1.37
N ARG A 215 -24.56 12.03 -2.00
CA ARG A 215 -23.82 13.20 -2.48
C ARG A 215 -22.91 13.88 -1.43
N PRO A 216 -23.33 14.08 -0.16
CA PRO A 216 -22.45 14.68 0.85
C PRO A 216 -21.16 13.90 1.09
N PHE A 217 -21.19 12.57 0.97
CA PHE A 217 -19.99 11.74 1.10
C PHE A 217 -19.09 11.82 -0.14
N VAL A 218 -19.65 11.91 -1.34
CA VAL A 218 -18.88 12.15 -2.57
C VAL A 218 -18.11 13.47 -2.47
N GLU A 219 -18.79 14.54 -2.05
CA GLU A 219 -18.17 15.86 -1.83
C GLU A 219 -17.10 15.83 -0.73
N LEU A 220 -17.35 15.08 0.35
CA LEU A 220 -16.37 14.90 1.43
C LEU A 220 -15.09 14.25 0.92
N TYR A 221 -15.19 13.11 0.22
CA TYR A 221 -14.02 12.36 -0.24
C TYR A 221 -13.26 13.10 -1.36
N ALA A 222 -13.96 13.83 -2.24
CA ALA A 222 -13.31 14.67 -3.24
C ALA A 222 -12.52 15.85 -2.61
N LYS A 223 -13.01 16.43 -1.51
CA LYS A 223 -12.31 17.53 -0.82
C LYS A 223 -10.98 17.10 -0.21
N THR A 224 -10.89 15.88 0.32
CA THR A 224 -9.64 15.35 0.90
C THR A 224 -8.49 15.32 -0.12
N TYR A 225 -8.81 15.17 -1.42
CA TYR A 225 -7.84 15.29 -2.50
C TYR A 225 -7.30 16.72 -2.66
N ARG A 226 -8.14 17.76 -2.55
CA ARG A 226 -7.70 19.16 -2.72
C ARG A 226 -6.77 19.64 -1.61
N THR A 227 -6.90 19.13 -0.39
CA THR A 227 -5.96 19.42 0.71
C THR A 227 -4.62 18.68 0.53
N LEU A 228 -4.60 17.52 -0.13
CA LEU A 228 -3.37 16.80 -0.49
C LEU A 228 -2.75 17.27 -1.83
N SER A 229 -3.54 17.95 -2.67
CA SER A 229 -3.19 18.44 -4.01
C SER A 229 -2.89 19.95 -4.04
N LEU A 230 -2.50 20.55 -2.91
CA LEU A 230 -2.00 21.92 -2.92
C LEU A 230 -0.90 22.03 -3.99
N SER A 231 -1.00 23.03 -4.87
CA SER A 231 0.02 23.25 -5.90
C SER A 231 1.39 23.42 -5.24
N PRO A 232 2.50 23.13 -5.95
CA PRO A 232 3.85 23.26 -5.39
C PRO A 232 4.09 24.61 -4.73
N SER A 233 3.46 25.68 -5.20
CA SER A 233 3.51 27.02 -4.60
C SER A 233 2.84 27.13 -3.22
N THR A 234 1.73 26.43 -3.00
CA THR A 234 0.95 26.51 -1.75
C THR A 234 1.42 25.46 -0.75
N PHE A 235 1.85 24.28 -1.23
CA PHE A 235 2.60 23.32 -0.44
C PHE A 235 3.96 23.91 -0.02
N SER A 236 4.68 24.61 -0.90
CA SER A 236 5.88 25.38 -0.53
C SER A 236 5.58 26.43 0.54
N PHE A 237 4.40 27.07 0.50
CA PHE A 237 4.07 28.12 1.47
C PHE A 237 3.74 27.57 2.87
N GLU A 238 2.98 26.48 2.99
CA GLU A 238 2.71 25.82 4.27
C GLU A 238 3.88 24.95 4.76
N PHE A 239 4.63 24.32 3.85
CA PHE A 239 5.82 23.54 4.15
C PHE A 239 7.02 24.44 4.49
N GLN A 240 7.21 25.59 3.83
CA GLN A 240 8.19 26.60 4.30
C GLN A 240 7.80 27.13 5.67
N ARG A 241 6.50 27.31 5.96
CA ARG A 241 6.03 27.73 7.29
C ARG A 241 6.24 26.66 8.36
N PHE A 242 6.22 25.37 7.98
CA PHE A 242 6.56 24.24 8.85
C PHE A 242 8.08 24.08 9.02
N GLN A 243 8.87 24.29 7.97
CA GLN A 243 10.33 24.17 7.92
C GLN A 243 11.06 25.34 8.60
N SER A 244 10.46 26.53 8.65
CA SER A 244 11.02 27.69 9.36
C SER A 244 10.71 27.71 10.86
N SER A 245 10.06 26.66 11.39
CA SER A 245 9.65 26.62 12.79
C SER A 245 10.70 25.89 13.64
N PRO A 246 11.12 26.45 14.80
CA PRO A 246 11.91 25.75 15.83
C PRO A 246 11.30 24.42 16.33
N HIS A 247 10.11 24.05 15.85
CA HIS A 247 9.30 22.92 16.31
C HIS A 247 9.73 21.53 15.82
N LEU A 248 10.56 21.38 14.79
CA LEU A 248 10.93 20.02 14.32
C LEU A 248 11.68 19.23 15.41
N LYS A 249 12.61 19.92 16.09
CA LYS A 249 13.36 19.38 17.23
C LYS A 249 12.45 19.11 18.44
N ASP A 250 11.51 20.00 18.73
CA ASP A 250 10.49 19.80 19.77
C ASP A 250 9.58 18.59 19.50
N VAL A 251 9.21 18.33 18.23
CA VAL A 251 8.36 17.19 17.87
C VAL A 251 9.08 15.88 18.17
N PHE A 252 10.34 15.74 17.77
CA PHE A 252 11.11 14.52 18.07
C PHE A 252 11.44 14.38 19.56
N TYR A 253 11.66 15.48 20.28
CA TYR A 253 11.80 15.42 21.74
C TYR A 253 10.51 15.00 22.45
N ARG A 254 9.33 15.44 21.97
CA ARG A 254 8.05 14.96 22.49
C ARG A 254 7.82 13.47 22.22
N MET A 255 8.50 12.91 21.21
CA MET A 255 8.56 11.46 20.95
C MET A 255 9.62 10.74 21.81
N GLY A 256 10.33 11.46 22.68
CA GLY A 256 11.34 10.91 23.58
C GLY A 256 12.64 10.48 22.90
N LEU A 257 12.92 11.01 21.70
CA LEU A 257 14.14 10.76 20.95
C LEU A 257 15.24 11.75 21.34
N SER A 258 16.47 11.27 21.40
CA SER A 258 17.68 12.06 21.64
C SER A 258 18.22 12.69 20.36
N ASP A 259 19.07 13.70 20.50
CA ASP A 259 19.75 14.38 19.39
C ASP A 259 20.44 13.40 18.43
N LYS A 260 21.09 12.39 19.01
CA LYS A 260 21.79 11.35 18.28
C LYS A 260 20.85 10.48 17.43
N GLU A 261 19.69 10.12 17.99
CA GLU A 261 18.66 9.33 17.32
C GLU A 261 17.97 10.15 16.21
N ILE A 262 17.75 11.45 16.44
CA ILE A 262 17.21 12.38 15.45
C ILE A 262 18.14 12.47 14.25
N VAL A 263 19.43 12.77 14.47
CA VAL A 263 20.42 12.88 13.39
C VAL A 263 20.58 11.55 12.65
N ALA A 264 20.56 10.42 13.35
CA ALA A 264 20.63 9.10 12.71
C ALA A 264 19.41 8.86 11.80
N LEU A 265 18.19 9.10 12.28
CA LEU A 265 16.96 8.92 11.48
C LEU A 265 16.93 9.84 10.24
N SER A 266 17.46 11.06 10.34
CA SER A 266 17.59 11.99 9.21
C SER A 266 18.50 11.45 8.10
N GLY A 267 19.53 10.65 8.45
CA GLY A 267 20.41 9.98 7.48
C GLY A 267 19.71 8.90 6.63
N GLY A 268 18.52 8.45 7.03
CA GLY A 268 17.72 7.49 6.26
C GLY A 268 17.12 8.05 4.97
N HIS A 269 17.29 9.34 4.68
CA HIS A 269 16.84 10.01 3.46
C HIS A 269 17.49 9.49 2.16
N THR A 270 18.45 8.56 2.23
CA THR A 270 18.89 7.76 1.07
C THR A 270 17.79 6.83 0.52
N LEU A 271 16.66 6.70 1.21
CA LEU A 271 15.46 6.04 0.71
C LEU A 271 14.62 7.03 -0.12
N ASP A 272 15.00 7.15 -1.39
CA ASP A 272 14.25 7.65 -2.55
C ASP A 272 13.00 8.51 -2.28
N LEU A 273 13.12 9.82 -2.51
CA LEU A 273 11.98 10.71 -2.80
C LEU A 273 12.16 11.48 -4.11
N THR A 274 12.92 10.94 -5.08
CA THR A 274 13.06 11.57 -6.40
C THR A 274 12.46 10.68 -7.48
N TRP A 275 11.19 10.94 -7.78
CA TRP A 275 10.51 10.49 -8.99
C TRP A 275 11.18 11.09 -10.23
N THR A 276 12.28 10.52 -10.71
CA THR A 276 12.71 10.54 -12.12
C THR A 276 13.99 9.72 -12.32
N PHE A 277 13.95 8.78 -13.26
CA PHE A 277 15.10 7.99 -13.74
C PHE A 277 16.09 8.85 -14.57
N PRO A 278 17.39 8.46 -14.72
CA PRO A 278 17.95 7.14 -14.41
C PRO A 278 18.91 7.13 -13.21
N VAL A 279 18.52 6.31 -12.22
CA VAL A 279 19.35 5.39 -11.42
C VAL A 279 20.75 5.89 -11.00
N ILE A 280 20.79 6.61 -9.89
CA ILE A 280 21.82 6.34 -8.88
C ILE A 280 21.12 5.47 -7.84
N ILE A 281 21.47 4.18 -7.78
CA ILE A 281 21.13 3.36 -6.60
C ILE A 281 21.98 3.93 -5.48
N ILE A 282 21.40 4.82 -4.66
CA ILE A 282 22.05 5.27 -3.45
C ILE A 282 21.93 4.12 -2.46
N LEU A 283 23.02 3.37 -2.31
CA LEU A 283 23.17 2.39 -1.24
C LEU A 283 22.91 3.11 0.09
N PHE A 284 22.15 2.50 1.00
CA PHE A 284 21.97 3.00 2.37
C PHE A 284 23.35 3.06 3.03
N THR A 285 23.97 4.24 3.02
CA THR A 285 25.37 4.50 3.35
C THR A 285 25.47 5.85 4.03
N ALA A 286 26.58 6.11 4.70
CA ALA A 286 26.85 7.39 5.33
C ALA A 286 27.14 8.54 4.32
N ASP A 287 26.93 8.30 3.02
CA ASP A 287 27.16 9.28 1.95
C ASP A 287 26.33 10.55 2.15
N TYR A 288 25.12 10.45 2.69
CA TYR A 288 24.29 11.62 3.04
C TYR A 288 25.07 12.61 3.94
N PHE A 289 25.69 12.14 5.01
CA PHE A 289 26.42 13.01 5.94
C PHE A 289 27.73 13.52 5.34
N ARG A 290 28.39 12.72 4.50
CA ARG A 290 29.59 13.15 3.75
C ARG A 290 29.25 14.28 2.79
N GLU A 291 28.17 14.15 2.02
CA GLU A 291 27.70 15.19 1.11
C GLU A 291 27.19 16.41 1.86
N LEU A 292 26.56 16.24 3.02
CA LEU A 292 26.08 17.32 3.85
C LEU A 292 27.24 18.26 4.27
N LEU A 293 28.37 17.70 4.68
CA LEU A 293 29.56 18.45 5.09
C LEU A 293 30.32 19.15 3.94
N LYS A 294 30.14 18.72 2.69
CA LYS A 294 30.86 19.28 1.51
C LYS A 294 30.32 20.64 1.03
N GLY A 295 29.22 21.14 1.58
CA GLY A 295 28.58 22.38 1.08
C GLY A 295 27.78 22.14 -0.22
N GLU A 296 27.48 23.18 -1.00
CA GLU A 296 26.69 23.03 -2.23
C GLU A 296 27.42 22.13 -3.24
N THR A 297 26.75 21.08 -3.71
CA THR A 297 27.28 20.15 -4.72
C THR A 297 26.36 20.21 -5.94
N GLU A 298 26.95 20.42 -7.12
CA GLU A 298 26.20 20.57 -8.36
C GLU A 298 25.33 19.32 -8.64
N GLY A 299 24.02 19.52 -8.79
CA GLY A 299 23.05 18.45 -9.03
C GLY A 299 22.41 17.83 -7.78
N LEU A 300 22.77 18.25 -6.56
CA LEU A 300 22.15 17.79 -5.31
C LEU A 300 21.40 18.93 -4.60
N LEU A 301 20.10 18.74 -4.34
CA LEU A 301 19.29 19.69 -3.60
C LEU A 301 19.47 19.49 -2.09
N LYS A 302 19.94 20.53 -1.39
CA LYS A 302 19.94 20.59 0.09
C LYS A 302 18.75 21.40 0.57
N LEU A 303 17.93 20.82 1.43
CA LEU A 303 16.78 21.51 2.04
C LEU A 303 17.24 22.29 3.28
N PRO A 304 16.47 23.31 3.73
CA PRO A 304 16.74 24.01 4.97
C PRO A 304 16.85 23.08 6.20
N THR A 305 16.15 21.94 6.19
CA THR A 305 16.22 20.90 7.23
C THR A 305 17.55 20.16 7.24
N ASP A 306 18.19 19.99 6.08
CA ASP A 306 19.52 19.39 6.00
C ASP A 306 20.57 20.35 6.59
N ASN A 307 20.47 21.64 6.25
CA ASN A 307 21.35 22.67 6.82
C ASN A 307 21.15 22.83 8.34
N ALA A 308 19.92 22.66 8.84
CA ALA A 308 19.64 22.69 10.27
C ALA A 308 20.42 21.63 11.08
N LEU A 309 20.79 20.48 10.47
CA LEU A 309 21.64 19.48 11.12
C LEU A 309 23.10 19.95 11.29
N LEU A 310 23.56 20.87 10.44
CA LEU A 310 24.89 21.48 10.50
C LEU A 310 24.95 22.73 11.36
N ASP A 311 23.85 23.50 11.36
CA ASP A 311 23.72 24.78 12.05
C ASP A 311 23.45 24.60 13.55
N ASP A 312 22.80 23.49 13.95
CA ASP A 312 22.59 23.16 15.35
C ASP A 312 23.86 22.56 15.99
N PRO A 313 24.48 23.23 16.99
CA PRO A 313 25.72 22.78 17.59
C PRO A 313 25.59 21.44 18.33
N ALA A 314 24.37 21.00 18.69
CA ALA A 314 24.12 19.70 19.29
C ALA A 314 24.03 18.56 18.25
N PHE A 315 23.61 18.86 17.02
CA PHE A 315 23.47 17.87 15.95
C PHE A 315 24.75 17.66 15.15
N ARG A 316 25.51 18.74 14.92
CA ARG A 316 26.71 18.73 14.09
C ARG A 316 27.76 17.66 14.46
N PRO A 317 28.07 17.39 15.75
CA PRO A 317 29.03 16.34 16.09
C PRO A 317 28.61 14.94 15.61
N PHE A 318 27.32 14.65 15.54
CA PHE A 318 26.80 13.37 15.06
C PHE A 318 26.82 13.29 13.54
N VAL A 319 26.55 14.40 12.84
CA VAL A 319 26.75 14.49 11.38
C VAL A 319 28.22 14.20 11.02
N GLU A 320 29.16 14.83 11.75
CA GLU A 320 30.60 14.60 11.55
C GLU A 320 31.05 13.19 11.91
N LEU A 321 30.44 12.58 12.94
CA LEU A 321 30.69 11.20 13.32
C LEU A 321 30.23 10.23 12.22
N TYR A 322 28.98 10.34 11.78
CA TYR A 322 28.40 9.42 10.81
C TYR A 322 29.05 9.55 9.43
N ALA A 323 29.46 10.75 9.02
CA ALA A 323 30.23 10.93 7.80
C ALA A 323 31.57 10.15 7.80
N LYS A 324 32.17 9.97 8.98
CA LYS A 324 33.48 9.32 9.16
C LYS A 324 33.37 7.83 9.52
N ASP A 325 32.27 7.42 10.15
CA ASP A 325 32.06 6.08 10.70
C ASP A 325 30.65 5.57 10.33
N GLU A 326 30.60 4.77 9.27
CA GLU A 326 29.37 4.22 8.71
C GLU A 326 28.76 3.12 9.60
N ASP A 327 29.60 2.35 10.29
CA ASP A 327 29.13 1.33 11.24
C ASP A 327 28.46 1.97 12.45
N ALA A 328 29.00 3.10 12.95
CA ALA A 328 28.34 3.90 13.98
C ALA A 328 26.97 4.41 13.51
N PHE A 329 26.87 4.92 12.27
CA PHE A 329 25.59 5.34 11.69
C PHE A 329 24.57 4.18 11.64
N PHE A 330 24.93 3.04 11.08
CA PHE A 330 24.00 1.91 10.94
C PHE A 330 23.54 1.38 12.29
N LYS A 331 24.46 1.30 13.26
CA LYS A 331 24.13 0.88 14.64
C LYS A 331 23.15 1.83 15.29
N ASP A 332 23.40 3.14 15.19
CA ASP A 332 22.56 4.15 15.82
C ASP A 332 21.21 4.31 15.10
N TYR A 333 21.19 4.20 13.76
CA TYR A 333 19.94 4.17 12.98
C TYR A 333 19.07 2.96 13.36
N ALA A 334 19.64 1.77 13.45
CA ALA A 334 18.89 0.56 13.82
C ALA A 334 18.29 0.69 15.23
N ALA A 335 19.04 1.24 16.18
CA ALA A 335 18.56 1.50 17.54
C ALA A 335 17.44 2.56 17.57
N ALA A 336 17.62 3.68 16.85
CA ALA A 336 16.64 4.76 16.76
C ALA A 336 15.35 4.30 16.06
N HIS A 337 15.47 3.56 14.95
CA HIS A 337 14.34 3.03 14.21
C HIS A 337 13.55 2.01 15.03
N LYS A 338 14.24 1.12 15.75
CA LYS A 338 13.60 0.20 16.71
C LYS A 338 12.83 0.98 17.78
N ARG A 339 13.47 1.95 18.42
CA ARG A 339 12.84 2.75 19.47
C ARG A 339 11.63 3.50 18.95
N LEU A 340 11.74 4.13 17.79
CA LEU A 340 10.63 4.81 17.11
C LEU A 340 9.47 3.83 16.84
N SER A 341 9.79 2.63 16.35
CA SER A 341 8.79 1.58 16.05
C SER A 341 8.11 0.99 17.29
N GLU A 342 8.75 1.11 18.46
CA GLU A 342 8.26 0.58 19.74
C GLU A 342 7.71 1.69 20.68
N LEU A 343 7.56 2.93 20.19
CA LEU A 343 6.96 4.02 20.99
C LEU A 343 5.53 3.69 21.39
N GLY A 344 5.24 3.77 22.70
CA GLY A 344 3.94 3.41 23.27
C GLY A 344 3.70 1.90 23.44
N PHE A 345 4.70 1.07 23.10
CA PHE A 345 4.64 -0.38 23.30
C PHE A 345 5.29 -0.77 24.64
N THR A 346 4.49 -1.29 25.59
CA THR A 346 5.00 -1.96 26.78
C THR A 346 4.88 -3.47 26.63
N PRO A 347 6.01 -4.22 26.53
CA PRO A 347 5.95 -5.68 26.46
C PRO A 347 5.44 -6.26 27.79
N ALA A 348 4.58 -7.28 27.71
CA ALA A 348 4.16 -8.05 28.87
C ALA A 348 5.29 -9.00 29.34
N SER A 349 6.33 -8.44 29.98
CA SER A 349 7.20 -9.07 31.00
C SER A 349 8.48 -8.27 31.19
N SER A 350 8.56 -7.51 32.27
CA SER A 350 9.83 -7.10 32.87
C SER A 350 9.91 -7.63 34.30
N ALA A 351 9.87 -8.96 34.42
CA ALA A 351 10.29 -9.68 35.61
C ALA A 351 11.14 -10.89 35.21
N SER A 352 12.34 -10.63 34.70
CA SER A 352 13.59 -11.33 35.07
C SER A 352 14.69 -11.00 34.06
N LYS A 353 15.78 -10.41 34.56
CA LYS A 353 17.07 -10.34 33.86
C LYS A 353 17.73 -11.71 33.94
N ALA A 354 18.22 -12.24 32.82
CA ALA A 354 19.46 -13.01 32.79
C ALA A 354 20.06 -13.01 31.36
N THR A 355 21.22 -12.38 31.26
CA THR A 355 22.29 -12.45 30.26
C THR A 355 22.25 -13.62 29.25
N ALA A 356 22.26 -13.29 27.96
CA ALA A 356 22.85 -14.12 26.91
C ALA A 356 23.68 -13.23 25.98
N LYS A 357 24.95 -13.62 25.80
CA LYS A 357 26.00 -12.91 25.07
C LYS A 357 25.79 -12.95 23.55
N ASP A 358 26.34 -11.91 22.91
CA ASP A 358 26.62 -11.76 21.48
C ASP A 358 27.11 -13.03 20.80
N GLY A 359 26.70 -13.23 19.53
CA GLY A 359 27.38 -14.21 18.67
C GLY A 359 26.77 -14.59 17.32
N THR A 360 25.53 -14.20 16.97
CA THR A 360 24.86 -14.86 15.81
C THR A 360 24.20 -13.96 14.78
N VAL A 361 24.30 -12.64 14.86
CA VAL A 361 23.62 -11.72 13.91
C VAL A 361 24.51 -11.29 12.73
N LEU A 362 25.84 -11.43 12.82
CA LEU A 362 26.78 -10.97 11.77
C LEU A 362 26.85 -11.87 10.52
N ALA A 363 26.32 -13.09 10.55
CA ALA A 363 26.44 -14.02 9.42
C ALA A 363 25.33 -13.85 8.36
N GLN A 364 24.16 -13.31 8.72
CA GLN A 364 23.04 -13.17 7.77
C GLN A 364 23.09 -11.88 6.93
N SER A 365 23.66 -10.81 7.48
CA SER A 365 23.86 -9.54 6.76
C SER A 365 24.98 -9.63 5.71
N ALA A 366 26.08 -10.34 6.00
CA ALA A 366 27.20 -10.49 5.07
C ALA A 366 26.80 -11.26 3.79
N VAL A 367 25.96 -12.30 3.90
CA VAL A 367 25.48 -13.08 2.74
C VAL A 367 24.56 -12.24 1.84
N GLY A 368 23.70 -11.41 2.42
CA GLY A 368 22.81 -10.51 1.65
C GLY A 368 23.58 -9.47 0.85
N VAL A 369 24.63 -8.89 1.44
CA VAL A 369 25.50 -7.89 0.77
C VAL A 369 26.32 -8.52 -0.35
N ILE A 370 26.86 -9.73 -0.16
CA ILE A 370 27.64 -10.43 -1.18
C ILE A 370 26.77 -10.80 -2.40
N VAL A 371 25.52 -11.24 -2.17
CA VAL A 371 24.59 -11.57 -3.26
C VAL A 371 24.18 -10.31 -4.05
N ALA A 372 23.90 -9.20 -3.36
CA ALA A 372 23.58 -7.93 -4.02
C ALA A 372 24.76 -7.40 -4.86
N ALA A 373 25.99 -7.45 -4.33
CA ALA A 373 27.18 -7.03 -5.05
C ALA A 373 27.43 -7.89 -6.31
N ALA A 374 27.24 -9.21 -6.22
CA ALA A 374 27.41 -10.12 -7.36
C ALA A 374 26.38 -9.84 -8.48
N VAL A 375 25.12 -9.58 -8.12
CA VAL A 375 24.06 -9.23 -9.11
C VAL A 375 24.38 -7.92 -9.81
N VAL A 376 24.90 -6.93 -9.09
CA VAL A 376 25.29 -5.63 -9.67
C VAL A 376 26.49 -5.76 -10.61
N ILE A 377 27.53 -6.50 -10.22
CA ILE A 377 28.71 -6.74 -11.06
C ILE A 377 28.33 -7.48 -12.33
N LEU A 378 27.51 -8.54 -12.22
CA LEU A 378 27.04 -9.30 -13.38
C LEU A 378 26.16 -8.46 -14.31
N SER A 379 25.29 -7.60 -13.77
CA SER A 379 24.45 -6.69 -14.56
C SER A 379 25.27 -5.62 -15.27
N TYR A 380 26.31 -5.09 -14.61
CA TYR A 380 27.25 -4.14 -15.22
C TYR A 380 28.06 -4.78 -16.35
N LEU A 381 28.62 -5.98 -16.13
CA LEU A 381 29.38 -6.70 -17.16
C LEU A 381 28.50 -7.07 -18.36
N TYR A 382 27.23 -7.41 -18.14
CA TYR A 382 26.26 -7.66 -19.20
C TYR A 382 26.01 -6.41 -20.06
N GLU A 383 25.80 -5.25 -19.45
CA GLU A 383 25.57 -4.00 -20.19
C GLU A 383 26.83 -3.46 -20.88
N VAL A 384 28.02 -3.66 -20.30
CA VAL A 384 29.28 -3.34 -20.99
C VAL A 384 29.47 -4.21 -22.23
N ARG A 385 29.17 -5.52 -22.15
CA ARG A 385 29.25 -6.45 -23.29
C ARG A 385 28.21 -6.18 -24.38
N LYS A 386 27.10 -5.55 -24.03
CA LYS A 386 26.04 -5.17 -24.99
C LYS A 386 26.40 -3.90 -25.78
N ARG A 387 27.31 -3.08 -25.25
CA ARG A 387 27.68 -1.76 -25.81
C ARG A 387 29.03 -1.74 -26.56
N GLY A 388 29.82 -2.81 -26.47
CA GLY A 388 31.04 -3.03 -27.26
C GLY A 388 30.89 -4.28 -28.11
#